data_AF-A0A2Z2KE19-F1
#
_entry.id   AF-A0A2Z2KE19-F1
#
_cell.length_a   1.000
_cell.length_b   1.000
_cell.length_c   1.000
_cell.angle_alpha   90.00
_cell.angle_beta   90.00
_cell.angle_gamma   90.00
#
_symmetry.space_group_name_H-M   'P 1'
#
loop_
_entity.id
_entity.type
_entity.pdbx_description
1 polymer ?
#
loop_
_entity_poly.entity_id
_entity_poly.type
_entity_poly.pdbx_seq_one_letter_code
_entity_poly.pdbx_strand_id
1 'polypeptide(L)'
;MHRYDWLMKNDRLWLEDRLPSREPLPNSINYKKIDEEMFEIMKKAVETVSNDPPKRQICLSSFFNIVPDFLKARYYKFQNQMPRTVELLNSNIESIDDYAVRIFPYVVEKFLKTRYRRLTLKRLQTISKVYKKCSPEVLNWAVKEADKYY
;
A
#
# COMPACT_ATOMS: atom_id res chain seq x y z
N MET A 1 -36.19 30.10 3.18
CA MET A 1 -36.55 29.52 4.50
C MET A 1 -37.06 28.12 4.24
N HIS A 2 -36.32 27.09 4.66
CA HIS A 2 -36.71 25.71 4.35
C HIS A 2 -37.86 25.28 5.26
N ARG A 3 -38.73 24.39 4.77
CA ARG A 3 -39.92 23.87 5.49
C ARG A 3 -39.54 23.28 6.85
N TYR A 4 -38.36 22.66 6.93
CA TYR A 4 -37.79 22.13 8.17
C TYR A 4 -37.51 23.22 9.22
N ASP A 5 -36.96 24.37 8.80
CA ASP A 5 -36.64 25.48 9.71
C ASP A 5 -37.91 26.08 10.32
N TRP A 6 -39.00 26.14 9.55
CA TRP A 6 -40.30 26.61 10.02
C TRP A 6 -40.92 25.63 11.04
N LEU A 7 -40.86 24.32 10.77
CA LEU A 7 -41.33 23.27 11.67
C LEU A 7 -40.55 23.23 12.99
N MET A 8 -39.22 23.33 12.92
CA MET A 8 -38.36 23.41 14.12
C MET A 8 -38.63 24.65 14.98
N LYS A 9 -39.14 25.74 14.38
CA LYS A 9 -39.42 26.99 15.08
C LYS A 9 -40.81 27.05 15.69
N ASN A 10 -41.82 26.49 15.01
CA ASN A 10 -43.22 26.62 15.41
C ASN A 10 -43.79 25.35 16.06
N ASP A 11 -43.34 24.16 15.65
CA ASP A 11 -43.92 22.86 16.06
C ASP A 11 -42.85 21.92 16.63
N ARG A 12 -41.86 22.48 17.33
CA ARG A 12 -40.73 21.73 17.90
C ARG A 12 -41.19 20.58 18.80
N LEU A 13 -42.15 20.83 19.68
CA LEU A 13 -42.65 19.84 20.65
C LEU A 13 -43.35 18.67 19.95
N TRP A 14 -44.16 18.96 18.92
CA TRP A 14 -44.81 17.93 18.10
C TRP A 14 -43.77 17.08 17.36
N LEU A 15 -42.71 17.72 16.86
CA LEU A 15 -41.65 17.04 16.13
C LEU A 15 -40.80 16.14 17.06
N GLU A 16 -40.44 16.62 18.25
CA GLU A 16 -39.68 15.85 19.24
C GLU A 16 -40.47 14.65 19.80
N ASP A 17 -41.80 14.76 19.90
CA ASP A 17 -42.70 13.65 20.32
C ASP A 17 -42.87 12.56 19.24
N ARG A 18 -42.86 12.96 17.96
CA ARG A 18 -43.06 12.03 16.82
C ARG A 18 -41.78 11.41 16.32
N LEU A 19 -40.64 12.06 16.51
CA LEU A 19 -39.36 11.53 16.08
C LEU A 19 -38.87 10.49 17.09
N PRO A 20 -38.25 9.39 16.60
CA PRO A 20 -37.58 8.46 17.50
C PRO A 20 -36.55 9.22 18.33
N SER A 21 -36.45 8.90 19.62
CA SER A 21 -35.41 9.45 20.50
C SER A 21 -34.06 9.25 19.83
N ARG A 22 -33.30 10.33 19.66
CA ARG A 22 -31.95 10.23 19.10
C ARG A 22 -31.14 9.28 19.98
N GLU A 23 -30.74 8.15 19.41
CA GLU A 23 -29.76 7.29 20.07
C GLU A 23 -28.50 8.12 20.31
N PRO A 24 -27.95 8.13 21.54
CA PRO A 24 -26.70 8.81 21.79
C PRO A 24 -25.66 8.20 20.86
N LEU A 25 -24.99 9.04 20.08
CA LEU A 25 -23.86 8.60 19.28
C LEU A 25 -22.84 7.95 20.24
N PRO A 26 -22.25 6.79 19.88
CA PRO A 26 -21.28 6.14 20.73
C PRO A 26 -20.16 7.13 21.10
N ASN A 27 -19.96 7.31 22.41
CA ASN A 27 -19.12 8.38 22.99
C ASN A 27 -17.62 8.24 22.64
N SER A 28 -17.16 7.11 22.11
CA SER A 28 -15.79 6.97 21.64
C SER A 28 -15.63 5.92 20.55
N ILE A 29 -14.79 6.25 19.56
CA ILE A 29 -14.33 5.30 18.55
C ILE A 29 -13.33 4.36 19.23
N ASN A 30 -13.59 3.05 19.20
CA ASN A 30 -12.65 2.05 19.69
C ASN A 30 -11.55 1.80 18.65
N TYR A 31 -10.48 2.61 18.70
CA TYR A 31 -9.36 2.50 17.77
C TYR A 31 -8.62 1.17 17.84
N LYS A 32 -8.57 0.52 19.01
CA LYS A 32 -7.93 -0.79 19.16
C LYS A 32 -8.64 -1.86 18.33
N LYS A 33 -9.97 -1.85 18.35
CA LYS A 33 -10.78 -2.76 17.53
C LYS A 33 -10.59 -2.46 16.03
N ILE A 34 -10.53 -1.18 15.66
CA ILE A 34 -10.28 -0.78 14.27
C ILE A 34 -8.90 -1.24 13.79
N ASP A 35 -7.85 -1.07 14.60
CA ASP A 35 -6.49 -1.53 14.26
C ASP A 35 -6.45 -3.05 14.09
N GLU A 36 -7.15 -3.81 14.95
CA GLU A 36 -7.21 -5.26 14.84
C GLU A 36 -7.94 -5.74 13.57
N GLU A 37 -9.12 -5.16 13.27
CA GLU A 37 -9.83 -5.45 12.03
C GLU A 37 -9.01 -5.08 10.79
N MET A 38 -8.33 -3.93 10.83
CA MET A 38 -7.47 -3.46 9.75
C MET A 38 -6.26 -4.37 9.56
N PHE A 39 -5.62 -4.78 10.65
CA PHE A 39 -4.45 -5.65 10.65
C PHE A 39 -4.77 -6.97 9.94
N GLU A 40 -5.89 -7.62 10.26
CA GLU A 40 -6.26 -8.90 9.63
C GLU A 40 -6.54 -8.75 8.12
N ILE A 41 -7.15 -7.63 7.69
CA ILE A 41 -7.38 -7.37 6.27
C ILE A 41 -6.06 -7.09 5.55
N MET A 42 -5.22 -6.23 6.13
CA MET A 42 -3.93 -5.87 5.52
C MET A 42 -2.96 -7.04 5.50
N LYS A 43 -3.02 -7.94 6.48
CA LYS A 43 -2.22 -9.18 6.50
C LYS A 43 -2.49 -10.04 5.27
N LYS A 44 -3.77 -10.25 4.94
CA LYS A 44 -4.15 -10.96 3.71
C LYS A 44 -3.70 -10.23 2.45
N ALA A 45 -3.76 -8.90 2.44
CA ALA A 45 -3.27 -8.11 1.31
C ALA A 45 -1.74 -8.26 1.14
N VAL A 46 -0.98 -8.26 2.23
CA VAL A 46 0.47 -8.52 2.22
C VAL A 46 0.76 -9.92 1.67
N GLU A 47 0.09 -10.95 2.20
CA GLU A 47 0.23 -12.32 1.70
C GLU A 47 -0.06 -12.43 0.20
N THR A 48 -1.09 -11.74 -0.27
CA THR A 48 -1.44 -11.71 -1.69
C THR A 48 -0.36 -11.05 -2.54
N VAL A 49 0.19 -9.90 -2.12
CA VAL A 49 1.30 -9.23 -2.82
C VAL A 49 2.56 -10.10 -2.79
N SER A 50 2.86 -10.78 -1.68
CA SER A 50 4.05 -11.63 -1.58
C SER A 50 3.97 -12.86 -2.48
N ASN A 51 2.76 -13.41 -2.67
CA ASN A 51 2.54 -14.57 -3.55
C ASN A 51 2.59 -14.21 -5.04
N ASP A 52 2.10 -13.02 -5.42
CA ASP A 52 2.18 -12.49 -6.80
C ASP A 52 2.79 -11.09 -6.82
N PRO A 53 4.13 -10.98 -6.69
CA PRO A 53 4.78 -9.70 -6.49
C PRO A 53 4.77 -8.86 -7.78
N PRO A 54 4.39 -7.57 -7.71
CA PRO A 54 4.33 -6.71 -8.88
C PRO A 54 5.73 -6.50 -9.47
N LYS A 55 5.80 -6.19 -10.77
CA LYS A 55 7.06 -5.82 -11.45
C LYS A 55 7.67 -4.50 -10.97
N ARG A 56 6.95 -3.75 -10.13
CA ARG A 56 7.42 -2.52 -9.48
C ARG A 56 7.81 -2.83 -8.03
N GLN A 57 8.52 -1.91 -7.39
CA GLN A 57 8.84 -2.01 -5.96
C GLN A 57 7.56 -2.18 -5.14
N ILE A 58 7.60 -3.05 -4.14
CA ILE A 58 6.49 -3.22 -3.20
C ILE A 58 6.49 -2.04 -2.23
N CYS A 59 5.47 -1.20 -2.33
CA CYS A 59 5.25 -0.03 -1.47
C CYS A 59 3.89 -0.14 -0.79
N LEU A 60 3.56 0.79 0.10
CA LEU A 60 2.23 0.89 0.72
C LEU A 60 1.09 0.83 -0.30
N SER A 61 1.25 1.51 -1.44
CA SER A 61 0.26 1.51 -2.52
C SER A 61 0.03 0.11 -3.10
N SER A 62 1.02 -0.78 -3.10
CA SER A 62 0.86 -2.16 -3.58
C SER A 62 -0.18 -2.91 -2.74
N PHE A 63 -0.15 -2.74 -1.42
CA PHE A 63 -1.15 -3.34 -0.52
C PHE A 63 -2.51 -2.65 -0.64
N PHE A 64 -2.52 -1.32 -0.74
CA PHE A 64 -3.78 -0.56 -0.85
C PHE A 64 -4.53 -0.78 -2.17
N ASN A 65 -3.86 -1.23 -3.23
CA ASN A 65 -4.51 -1.55 -4.50
C ASN A 65 -5.34 -2.85 -4.44
N ILE A 66 -5.14 -3.69 -3.42
CA ILE A 66 -5.86 -4.96 -3.25
C ILE A 66 -7.11 -4.78 -2.39
N VAL A 67 -7.08 -3.82 -1.47
CA VAL A 67 -8.15 -3.60 -0.50
C VAL A 67 -9.06 -2.46 -0.95
N PRO A 68 -10.30 -2.39 -0.42
CA PRO A 68 -11.20 -1.27 -0.73
C PRO A 68 -10.64 0.11 -0.37
N ASP A 69 -10.92 1.12 -1.21
CA ASP A 69 -10.42 2.50 -1.05
C ASP A 69 -10.77 3.14 0.30
N PHE A 70 -11.90 2.77 0.90
CA PHE A 70 -12.29 3.31 2.20
C PHE A 70 -11.32 2.91 3.32
N LEU A 71 -10.63 1.76 3.20
CA LEU A 71 -9.60 1.34 4.16
C LEU A 71 -8.35 2.19 4.00
N LYS A 72 -7.98 2.56 2.77
CA LYS A 72 -6.89 3.51 2.53
C LYS A 72 -7.19 4.87 3.18
N ALA A 73 -8.41 5.39 3.00
CA ALA A 73 -8.81 6.65 3.64
C ALA A 73 -8.79 6.53 5.18
N ARG A 74 -9.26 5.40 5.72
CA ARG A 74 -9.24 5.11 7.16
C ARG A 74 -7.80 5.04 7.70
N TYR A 75 -6.89 4.38 6.96
CA TYR A 75 -5.48 4.27 7.30
C TYR A 75 -4.86 5.65 7.54
N TYR A 76 -4.94 6.53 6.54
CA TYR A 76 -4.33 7.85 6.63
C TYR A 76 -5.00 8.75 7.68
N LYS A 77 -6.31 8.57 7.93
CA LYS A 77 -7.03 9.34 8.95
C LYS A 77 -6.61 8.97 10.37
N PHE A 78 -6.34 7.68 10.63
CA PHE A 78 -6.13 7.16 11.98
C PHE A 78 -4.76 6.50 12.18
N GLN A 79 -3.78 6.82 11.34
CA GLN A 79 -2.49 6.13 11.29
C GLN A 79 -1.80 6.06 12.66
N ASN A 80 -1.84 7.16 13.42
CA ASN A 80 -1.22 7.25 14.75
C ASN A 80 -1.93 6.37 15.80
N GLN A 81 -3.15 5.91 15.53
CA GLN A 81 -3.95 5.05 16.40
C GLN A 81 -3.98 3.59 15.92
N MET A 82 -3.23 3.25 14.87
CA MET A 82 -3.17 1.89 14.31
C MET A 82 -1.73 1.32 14.27
N PRO A 83 -1.05 1.20 15.43
CA PRO A 83 0.35 0.81 15.48
C PRO A 83 0.61 -0.57 14.90
N ARG A 84 -0.28 -1.57 15.12
CA ARG A 84 -0.05 -2.93 14.61
C ARG A 84 -0.12 -2.97 13.09
N THR A 85 -1.12 -2.29 12.52
CA THR A 85 -1.25 -2.18 11.06
C THR A 85 -0.05 -1.45 10.46
N VAL A 86 0.39 -0.35 11.07
CA VAL A 86 1.54 0.42 10.59
C VAL A 86 2.82 -0.41 10.61
N GLU A 87 3.07 -1.14 11.70
CA GLU A 87 4.23 -2.03 11.84
C GLU A 87 4.21 -3.15 10.79
N LEU A 88 3.06 -3.80 10.59
CA LEU A 88 2.87 -4.83 9.57
C LEU A 88 3.20 -4.29 8.17
N LEU A 89 2.69 -3.12 7.82
CA LEU A 89 2.91 -2.57 6.50
C LEU A 89 4.36 -2.14 6.29
N ASN A 90 4.95 -1.45 7.25
CA ASN A 90 6.32 -0.96 7.14
C ASN A 90 7.35 -2.09 7.07
N SER A 91 7.13 -3.17 7.83
CA SER A 91 8.01 -4.36 7.80
C SER A 91 7.95 -5.13 6.49
N ASN A 92 6.93 -4.90 5.66
CA ASN A 92 6.74 -5.57 4.37
C ASN A 92 6.97 -4.64 3.16
N ILE A 93 7.29 -3.36 3.38
CA ILE A 93 7.74 -2.48 2.29
C ILE A 93 9.14 -2.92 1.88
N GLU A 94 9.32 -3.05 0.57
CA GLU A 94 10.57 -3.50 -0.01
C GLU A 94 11.57 -2.35 -0.08
N SER A 95 12.83 -2.59 0.29
CA SER A 95 13.90 -1.61 0.07
C SER A 95 14.25 -1.50 -1.42
N ILE A 96 14.97 -0.45 -1.82
CA ILE A 96 15.42 -0.32 -3.23
C ILE A 96 16.33 -1.49 -3.62
N ASP A 97 17.11 -1.99 -2.66
CA ASP A 97 18.09 -3.05 -2.82
C ASP A 97 17.40 -4.41 -2.97
N ASP A 98 16.45 -4.72 -2.09
CA ASP A 98 15.63 -5.94 -2.19
C ASP A 98 14.87 -5.99 -3.53
N TYR A 99 14.32 -4.84 -3.94
CA TYR A 99 13.66 -4.72 -5.23
C TYR A 99 14.60 -4.97 -6.41
N ALA A 100 15.82 -4.42 -6.34
CA ALA A 100 16.83 -4.61 -7.38
C ALA A 100 17.24 -6.09 -7.54
N VAL A 101 17.29 -6.83 -6.43
CA VAL A 101 17.53 -8.27 -6.42
C VAL A 101 16.33 -9.02 -7.00
N ARG A 102 15.12 -8.77 -6.49
CA ARG A 102 13.90 -9.48 -6.89
C ARG A 102 13.59 -9.31 -8.38
N ILE A 103 13.81 -8.13 -8.93
CA ILE A 103 13.47 -7.84 -10.34
C ILE A 103 14.54 -8.32 -11.34
N PHE A 104 15.69 -8.79 -10.86
CA PHE A 104 16.81 -9.19 -11.73
C PHE A 104 16.44 -10.29 -12.74
N PRO A 105 15.73 -11.38 -12.39
CA PRO A 105 15.32 -12.39 -13.36
C PRO A 105 14.47 -11.82 -14.52
N TYR A 106 13.57 -10.88 -14.21
CA TYR A 106 12.78 -10.18 -15.22
C TYR A 106 13.64 -9.27 -16.12
N VAL A 107 14.69 -8.67 -15.56
CA VAL A 107 15.65 -7.86 -16.32
C VAL A 107 16.44 -8.72 -17.29
N VAL A 108 16.86 -9.92 -16.85
CA VAL A 108 17.50 -10.93 -17.71
C VAL A 108 16.55 -11.39 -18.82
N GLU A 109 15.31 -11.73 -18.49
CA GLU A 109 14.30 -12.14 -19.47
C GLU A 109 14.10 -11.05 -20.56
N LYS A 110 14.05 -9.78 -20.15
CA LYS A 110 14.00 -8.65 -21.08
C LYS A 110 15.26 -8.52 -21.92
N PHE A 111 16.43 -8.75 -21.33
CA PHE A 111 17.70 -8.69 -22.04
C PHE A 111 17.81 -9.78 -23.11
N LEU A 112 17.40 -11.02 -22.79
CA LEU A 112 17.44 -12.15 -23.73
C LEU A 112 16.55 -11.96 -24.96
N LYS A 113 15.53 -11.09 -24.87
CA LYS A 113 14.69 -10.69 -26.01
C LYS A 113 15.35 -9.65 -26.93
N THR A 114 16.52 -9.14 -26.58
CA THR A 114 17.26 -8.15 -27.38
C THR A 114 18.29 -8.80 -28.31
N ARG A 115 18.80 -8.05 -29.28
CA ARG A 115 19.87 -8.52 -30.20
C ARG A 115 21.28 -8.46 -29.60
N TYR A 116 21.40 -8.01 -28.36
CA TYR A 116 22.71 -7.77 -27.75
C TYR A 116 23.30 -9.06 -27.19
N ARG A 117 24.60 -9.26 -27.40
CA ARG A 117 25.33 -10.46 -26.93
C ARG A 117 25.67 -10.44 -25.44
N ARG A 118 25.76 -9.25 -24.82
CA ARG A 118 26.20 -9.10 -23.41
C ARG A 118 25.32 -8.13 -22.63
N LEU A 119 24.96 -8.49 -21.40
CA LEU A 119 24.30 -7.60 -20.44
C LEU A 119 25.34 -6.72 -19.72
N THR A 120 25.72 -5.60 -20.34
CA THR A 120 26.63 -4.63 -19.69
C THR A 120 25.91 -3.80 -18.62
N LEU A 121 26.65 -3.23 -17.67
CA LEU A 121 26.12 -2.31 -16.65
C LEU A 121 25.22 -1.20 -17.25
N LYS A 122 25.67 -0.57 -18.35
CA LYS A 122 24.88 0.47 -19.03
C LYS A 122 23.52 -0.06 -19.48
N ARG A 123 23.47 -1.27 -20.04
CA ARG A 123 22.22 -1.92 -20.49
C ARG A 123 21.35 -2.33 -19.31
N LEU A 124 21.95 -2.90 -18.27
CA LEU A 124 21.26 -3.23 -17.02
C LEU A 124 20.51 -2.00 -16.46
N GLN A 125 21.19 -0.86 -16.40
CA GLN A 125 20.63 0.42 -15.95
C GLN A 125 19.64 1.05 -16.95
N THR A 126 19.69 0.68 -18.23
CA THR A 126 18.70 1.08 -19.24
C THR A 126 17.41 0.27 -19.09
N ILE A 127 17.52 -1.05 -18.89
CA ILE A 127 16.36 -1.94 -18.74
C ILE A 127 15.63 -1.64 -17.43
N SER A 128 16.37 -1.45 -16.34
CA SER A 128 15.81 -1.06 -15.05
C SER A 128 16.60 0.06 -14.41
N LYS A 129 15.93 1.18 -14.14
CA LYS A 129 16.53 2.35 -13.48
C LYS A 129 16.86 2.10 -12.00
N VAL A 130 16.41 0.98 -11.42
CA VAL A 130 16.69 0.64 -10.01
C VAL A 130 18.19 0.53 -9.75
N TYR A 131 18.95 -0.02 -10.70
CA TYR A 131 20.41 -0.19 -10.60
C TYR A 131 21.20 1.12 -10.71
N LYS A 132 20.52 2.27 -10.83
CA LYS A 132 21.13 3.59 -10.67
C LYS A 132 21.01 4.13 -9.25
N LYS A 133 20.14 3.53 -8.44
CA LYS A 133 19.75 4.01 -7.10
C LYS A 133 20.06 3.01 -5.99
N CYS A 134 20.26 1.73 -6.31
CA CYS A 134 20.64 0.72 -5.34
C CYS A 134 22.03 0.96 -4.78
N SER A 135 22.33 0.32 -3.66
CA SER A 135 23.66 0.37 -3.06
C SER A 135 24.75 -0.16 -4.00
N PRO A 136 26.01 0.25 -3.80
CA PRO A 136 27.14 -0.29 -4.55
C PRO A 136 27.28 -1.82 -4.41
N GLU A 137 26.92 -2.37 -3.25
CA GLU A 137 26.99 -3.82 -2.99
C GLU A 137 26.06 -4.60 -3.92
N VAL A 138 24.78 -4.20 -3.97
CA VAL A 138 23.79 -4.83 -4.85
C VAL A 138 24.11 -4.59 -6.33
N LEU A 139 24.65 -3.42 -6.66
CA LEU A 139 25.08 -3.14 -8.03
C LEU A 139 26.21 -4.08 -8.47
N ASN A 140 27.22 -4.27 -7.61
CA ASN A 140 28.33 -5.17 -7.88
C ASN A 140 27.87 -6.62 -7.99
N TRP A 141 26.93 -7.05 -7.14
CA TRP A 141 26.28 -8.35 -7.27
C TRP A 141 25.57 -8.49 -8.62
N ALA A 142 24.75 -7.53 -9.02
CA ALA A 142 23.98 -7.60 -10.26
C ALA A 142 24.87 -7.62 -11.51
N VAL A 143 26.01 -6.90 -11.48
CA VAL A 143 27.00 -6.93 -12.58
C VAL A 143 27.67 -8.31 -12.68
N LYS A 144 28.11 -8.87 -11.54
CA LYS A 144 28.68 -10.24 -11.50
C LYS A 144 27.69 -11.28 -11.99
N GLU A 145 26.42 -11.14 -11.61
CA GLU A 145 25.36 -12.05 -12.02
C GLU A 145 25.05 -11.90 -13.52
N ALA A 146 25.11 -10.67 -14.05
CA ALA A 146 24.91 -10.39 -15.48
C ALA A 146 26.03 -10.98 -16.36
N ASP A 147 27.26 -11.09 -15.86
CA ASP A 147 28.38 -11.69 -16.59
C ASP A 147 28.20 -13.19 -16.88
N LYS A 148 27.29 -13.88 -16.18
CA LYS A 148 26.93 -15.28 -16.47
C LYS A 148 26.13 -15.43 -17.77
N TYR A 149 25.58 -14.34 -18.31
CA TYR A 149 24.78 -14.32 -19.53
C TYR A 149 25.58 -13.78 -20.73
N TYR A 150 26.89 -14.05 -20.73
CA TYR A 150 27.81 -13.76 -21.84
C TYR A 150 27.88 -14.95 -22.80
#